data_AF-A0A345H3C0-F1
#
_entry.id   AF-A0A345H3C0-F1
#
_cell.length_a   1.000
_cell.length_b   1.000
_cell.length_c   1.000
_cell.angle_alpha   90.00
_cell.angle_beta   90.00
_cell.angle_gamma   90.00
#
_symmetry.space_group_name_H-M   'P 1'
#
loop_
_entity.id
_entity.type
_entity.pdbx_description
1 polymer ?
#
loop_
_entity_poly.entity_id
_entity_poly.type
_entity_poly.pdbx_seq_one_letter_code
_entity_poly.pdbx_strand_id
1 'polypeptide(L)'
;MKILKHQTQISYVNNSANKNLPQVFIFAQNETPGFDTLKDGVAWKVIKDIGRGSHATFYYSTQYSIQVSWDNNVNSTEQIPTKIGGKYHVVKDATGIVLKPDGEASDPSIIEVVNDIEVLDGVTAQYCNNGHVMLEKKQIGHRQSAIFRPSQKIYFGLASQVSKGESLQSAVINSTNFFEFDLTGASYVKISLNGNAKYGYYFKIEGGG
;
A
#
# COMPACT_ATOMS: atom_id res chain seq x y z
N MET A 1 30.88 2.76 0.46
CA MET A 1 29.56 2.57 -0.16
C MET A 1 28.65 1.87 0.84
N LYS A 2 27.83 2.62 1.59
CA LYS A 2 26.89 2.05 2.58
C LYS A 2 25.69 1.49 1.82
N ILE A 3 25.47 0.18 1.88
CA ILE A 3 24.23 -0.43 1.40
C ILE A 3 23.10 0.15 2.26
N LEU A 4 22.15 0.84 1.62
CA LEU A 4 20.95 1.36 2.26
C LEU A 4 20.09 0.16 2.71
N LYS A 5 20.29 -0.31 3.94
CA LYS A 5 19.63 -1.46 4.59
C LYS A 5 18.11 -1.33 4.80
N HIS A 6 17.45 -0.38 4.14
CA HIS A 6 16.07 0.03 4.42
C HIS A 6 15.12 -0.07 3.22
N GLN A 7 15.58 -0.66 2.12
CA GLN A 7 14.77 -0.85 0.92
C GLN A 7 15.00 -2.23 0.31
N THR A 8 13.90 -2.91 -0.01
CA THR A 8 13.89 -4.13 -0.81
C THR A 8 13.67 -3.75 -2.27
N GLN A 9 14.60 -4.13 -3.15
CA GLN A 9 14.44 -3.95 -4.59
C GLN A 9 13.58 -5.07 -5.16
N ILE A 10 12.48 -4.72 -5.83
CA ILE A 10 11.57 -5.66 -6.47
C ILE A 10 11.65 -5.46 -7.98
N SER A 11 12.00 -6.53 -8.70
CA SER A 11 12.00 -6.56 -10.17
C SER A 11 10.87 -7.44 -10.68
N TYR A 12 9.96 -6.85 -11.43
CA TYR A 12 8.92 -7.55 -12.17
C TYR A 12 9.40 -7.83 -13.60
N VAL A 13 9.20 -9.05 -14.11
CA VAL A 13 9.45 -9.39 -15.53
C VAL A 13 8.20 -9.96 -16.17
N ASN A 14 7.84 -9.49 -17.35
CA ASN A 14 6.78 -10.13 -18.12
C ASN A 14 7.33 -11.27 -18.98
N ASN A 15 7.05 -12.52 -18.62
CA ASN A 15 7.35 -13.69 -19.45
C ASN A 15 6.13 -14.23 -20.21
N SER A 16 4.95 -13.67 -19.95
CA SER A 16 3.68 -14.12 -20.54
C SER A 16 3.59 -13.81 -22.03
N ALA A 17 2.81 -14.61 -22.75
CA ALA A 17 2.51 -14.40 -24.16
C ALA A 17 1.24 -13.54 -24.28
N ASN A 18 1.39 -12.21 -24.22
CA ASN A 18 0.26 -11.29 -24.23
C ASN A 18 0.33 -10.25 -25.35
N LYS A 19 -0.77 -10.10 -26.10
CA LYS A 19 -1.00 -8.99 -27.04
C LYS A 19 -1.78 -7.83 -26.41
N ASN A 20 -2.74 -8.15 -25.53
CA ASN A 20 -3.50 -7.18 -24.74
C ASN A 20 -3.13 -7.41 -23.26
N LEU A 21 -2.28 -6.55 -22.71
CA LEU A 21 -1.72 -6.73 -21.36
C LEU A 21 -2.78 -6.35 -20.29
N PRO A 22 -3.16 -7.24 -19.36
CA PRO A 22 -3.72 -6.79 -18.10
C PRO A 22 -2.62 -6.04 -17.33
N GLN A 23 -3.01 -4.96 -16.67
CA GLN A 23 -2.15 -4.22 -15.77
C GLN A 23 -1.83 -5.11 -14.57
N VAL A 24 -0.57 -5.15 -14.18
CA VAL A 24 -0.16 -5.80 -12.92
C VAL A 24 -0.27 -4.74 -11.84
N PHE A 25 -1.04 -5.01 -10.80
CA PHE A 25 -1.06 -4.16 -9.61
C PHE A 25 -0.47 -4.89 -8.42
N ILE A 26 0.12 -4.10 -7.54
CA ILE A 26 0.70 -4.54 -6.28
C ILE A 26 0.02 -3.75 -5.17
N PHE A 27 -0.41 -4.46 -4.14
CA PHE A 27 -1.02 -3.90 -2.95
C PHE A 27 -0.46 -4.59 -1.70
N ALA A 28 -0.83 -4.07 -0.54
CA ALA A 28 -0.53 -4.67 0.76
C ALA A 28 -1.81 -4.83 1.57
N GLN A 29 -1.76 -5.67 2.59
CA GLN A 29 -2.88 -5.88 3.50
C GLN A 29 -2.58 -5.28 4.87
N ASN A 30 -3.63 -4.78 5.53
CA ASN A 30 -3.58 -4.44 6.93
C ASN A 30 -3.93 -5.68 7.76
N GLU A 31 -3.07 -6.11 8.69
CA GLU A 31 -3.31 -7.32 9.51
C GLU A 31 -4.27 -7.04 10.69
N THR A 32 -5.27 -6.21 10.46
CA THR A 32 -6.36 -5.92 11.41
C THR A 32 -7.56 -6.81 11.14
N PRO A 33 -8.26 -7.31 12.17
CA PRO A 33 -9.50 -8.07 11.98
C PRO A 33 -10.51 -7.29 11.13
N GLY A 34 -11.14 -7.98 10.16
CA GLY A 34 -12.18 -7.42 9.31
C GLY A 34 -11.69 -6.56 8.14
N PHE A 35 -10.38 -6.50 7.86
CA PHE A 35 -9.85 -5.86 6.66
C PHE A 35 -10.31 -6.58 5.40
N ASP A 36 -11.08 -5.91 4.55
CA ASP A 36 -11.53 -6.42 3.27
C ASP A 36 -10.61 -5.88 2.17
N THR A 37 -9.72 -6.73 1.66
CA THR A 37 -8.72 -6.33 0.65
C THR A 37 -9.32 -5.61 -0.56
N LEU A 38 -10.51 -6.03 -1.01
CA LEU A 38 -11.11 -5.46 -2.21
C LEU A 38 -11.77 -4.11 -1.92
N LYS A 39 -12.16 -3.83 -0.67
CA LYS A 39 -12.77 -2.55 -0.27
C LYS A 39 -11.75 -1.56 0.27
N ASP A 40 -10.84 -2.05 1.12
CA ASP A 40 -9.93 -1.25 1.93
C ASP A 40 -8.50 -1.22 1.35
N GLY A 41 -8.19 -2.10 0.40
CA GLY A 41 -6.89 -2.16 -0.25
C GLY A 41 -6.65 -0.99 -1.21
N VAL A 42 -5.37 -0.61 -1.35
CA VAL A 42 -4.92 0.44 -2.27
C VAL A 42 -3.92 -0.17 -3.26
N ALA A 43 -4.05 0.17 -4.54
CA ALA A 43 -3.09 -0.21 -5.57
C ALA A 43 -1.79 0.58 -5.41
N TRP A 44 -0.95 0.19 -4.45
CA TRP A 44 0.32 0.83 -4.12
C TRP A 44 1.25 1.03 -5.34
N LYS A 45 1.32 0.03 -6.22
CA LYS A 45 2.06 0.11 -7.48
C LYS A 45 1.22 -0.49 -8.61
N VAL A 46 1.22 0.17 -9.76
CA VAL A 46 0.65 -0.35 -11.01
C VAL A 46 1.74 -0.39 -12.07
N ILE A 47 1.83 -1.52 -12.76
CA ILE A 47 2.75 -1.79 -13.85
C ILE A 47 1.91 -2.01 -15.11
N LYS A 48 2.11 -1.15 -16.09
CA LYS A 48 1.40 -1.14 -17.37
C LYS A 48 2.39 -1.20 -18.52
N ASP A 49 1.92 -1.67 -19.68
CA ASP A 49 2.64 -1.59 -20.95
C ASP A 49 4.05 -2.23 -20.97
N ILE A 50 4.25 -3.30 -20.17
CA ILE A 50 5.50 -4.07 -20.15
C ILE A 50 5.38 -5.28 -21.07
N GLY A 51 6.12 -5.27 -22.18
CA GLY A 51 6.17 -6.37 -23.14
C GLY A 51 6.94 -7.60 -22.66
N ARG A 52 6.84 -8.71 -23.42
CA ARG A 52 7.54 -9.97 -23.09
C ARG A 52 9.06 -9.76 -23.04
N GLY A 53 9.70 -10.28 -21.99
CA GLY A 53 11.13 -10.11 -21.70
C GLY A 53 11.50 -8.75 -21.09
N SER A 54 10.58 -7.79 -21.07
CA SER A 54 10.79 -6.49 -20.44
C SER A 54 10.48 -6.56 -18.94
N HIS A 55 11.01 -5.59 -18.19
CA HIS A 55 10.92 -5.58 -16.74
C HIS A 55 10.63 -4.19 -16.18
N ALA A 56 10.10 -4.15 -14.96
CA ALA A 56 9.91 -2.94 -14.17
C ALA A 56 10.56 -3.14 -12.79
N THR A 57 11.22 -2.11 -12.28
CA THR A 57 11.86 -2.15 -10.95
C THR A 57 11.24 -1.09 -10.05
N PHE A 58 11.00 -1.46 -8.80
CA PHE A 58 10.49 -0.57 -7.75
C PHE A 58 11.01 -1.01 -6.39
N TYR A 59 10.81 -0.16 -5.38
CA TYR A 59 11.39 -0.35 -4.05
C TYR A 59 10.30 -0.34 -2.98
N TYR A 60 10.38 -1.30 -2.07
CA TYR A 60 9.62 -1.31 -0.83
C TYR A 60 10.51 -0.83 0.30
N SER A 61 10.12 0.19 1.06
CA SER A 61 10.91 0.63 2.22
C SER A 61 10.39 0.05 3.52
N THR A 62 11.26 -0.15 4.50
CA THR A 62 10.86 -0.38 5.90
C THR A 62 10.69 0.93 6.69
N GLN A 63 10.88 2.07 6.02
CA GLN A 63 10.57 3.39 6.56
C GLN A 63 9.18 3.80 6.08
N TYR A 64 8.32 4.07 7.05
CA TYR A 64 6.92 4.34 6.81
C TYR A 64 6.59 5.77 7.20
N SER A 65 5.54 6.29 6.57
CA SER A 65 4.93 7.57 6.94
C SER A 65 3.43 7.40 7.06
N ILE A 66 2.80 8.35 7.74
CA ILE A 66 1.35 8.50 7.74
C ILE A 66 0.97 9.91 7.32
N GLN A 67 -0.21 10.04 6.74
CA GLN A 67 -0.89 11.31 6.54
C GLN A 67 -2.37 11.11 6.83
N VAL A 68 -3.08 12.22 6.97
CA VAL A 68 -4.53 12.23 7.06
C VAL A 68 -5.08 13.15 6.00
N SER A 69 -6.14 12.69 5.34
CA SER A 69 -6.87 13.45 4.34
C SER A 69 -8.33 13.62 4.73
N TRP A 70 -8.97 14.65 4.19
CA TRP A 70 -10.39 14.95 4.39
C TRP A 70 -10.97 15.54 3.10
N ASP A 71 -12.30 15.71 3.08
CA ASP A 71 -13.01 16.21 1.90
C ASP A 71 -12.72 15.34 0.66
N ASN A 72 -13.02 14.03 0.76
CA ASN A 72 -12.79 13.05 -0.31
C ASN A 72 -11.35 13.04 -0.86
N ASN A 73 -10.36 13.16 0.03
CA ASN A 73 -8.94 13.22 -0.30
C ASN A 73 -8.49 14.47 -1.09
N VAL A 74 -9.31 15.51 -1.17
CA VAL A 74 -8.93 16.80 -1.78
C VAL A 74 -7.90 17.53 -0.92
N ASN A 75 -8.02 17.42 0.41
CA ASN A 75 -7.11 18.04 1.36
C ASN A 75 -6.36 16.97 2.15
N SER A 76 -5.09 17.22 2.46
CA SER A 76 -4.27 16.31 3.27
C SER A 76 -3.26 17.05 4.12
N THR A 77 -2.86 16.44 5.23
CA THR A 77 -1.67 16.83 5.98
C THR A 77 -0.42 16.47 5.20
N GLU A 78 0.71 17.08 5.57
CA GLU A 78 2.03 16.54 5.22
C GLU A 78 2.19 15.10 5.74
N GLN A 79 3.03 14.33 5.05
CA GLN A 79 3.41 13.00 5.52
C GLN A 79 4.44 13.13 6.65
N ILE A 80 4.15 12.50 7.79
CA ILE A 80 5.09 12.43 8.90
C ILE A 80 5.68 11.02 8.99
N PRO A 81 7.01 10.88 9.19
CA PRO A 81 7.62 9.59 9.47
C PRO A 81 6.98 8.94 10.71
N THR A 82 6.75 7.63 10.63
CA THR A 82 6.12 6.85 11.69
C THR A 82 6.92 5.62 12.06
N LYS A 83 6.67 5.09 13.26
CA LYS A 83 7.19 3.81 13.74
C LYS A 83 6.02 2.94 14.21
N ILE A 84 6.17 1.62 14.06
CA ILE A 84 5.27 0.66 14.70
C ILE A 84 5.32 0.90 16.22
N GLY A 85 4.15 0.92 16.87
CA GLY A 85 3.95 1.30 18.26
C GLY A 85 3.66 2.79 18.47
N GLY A 86 3.67 3.63 17.42
CA GLY A 86 3.40 5.06 17.54
C GLY A 86 1.91 5.42 17.53
N LYS A 87 1.53 6.43 18.33
CA LYS A 87 0.20 7.06 18.31
C LYS A 87 0.27 8.48 17.75
N TYR A 88 -0.76 8.85 16.99
CA TYR A 88 -0.84 10.13 16.30
C TYR A 88 -2.25 10.69 16.38
N HIS A 89 -2.36 12.00 16.51
CA HIS A 89 -3.64 12.70 16.64
C HIS A 89 -3.81 13.71 15.52
N VAL A 90 -5.00 13.69 14.93
CA VAL A 90 -5.47 14.72 14.00
C VAL A 90 -6.11 15.79 14.85
N VAL A 91 -5.49 16.96 14.89
CA VAL A 91 -5.95 18.09 15.70
C VAL A 91 -6.15 19.33 14.81
N LYS A 92 -6.97 20.27 15.27
CA LYS A 92 -7.08 21.58 14.66
C LYS A 92 -6.39 22.59 15.58
N ASP A 93 -5.32 23.20 15.10
CA ASP A 93 -4.65 24.29 15.82
C ASP A 93 -4.85 25.64 15.12
N ALA A 94 -4.11 26.67 15.55
CA ALA A 94 -4.22 28.01 15.00
C ALA A 94 -3.92 28.11 13.49
N THR A 95 -3.24 27.12 12.92
CA THR A 95 -2.85 27.07 11.50
C THR A 95 -3.76 26.19 10.64
N GLY A 96 -4.61 25.37 11.24
CA GLY A 96 -5.52 24.47 10.52
C GLY A 96 -5.49 23.04 11.06
N ILE A 97 -5.87 22.09 10.21
CA ILE A 97 -5.87 20.66 10.51
C ILE A 97 -4.45 20.12 10.33
N VAL A 98 -3.93 19.48 11.37
CA VAL A 98 -2.56 18.96 11.41
C VAL A 98 -2.51 17.59 12.08
N LEU A 99 -1.52 16.79 11.70
CA LEU A 99 -1.26 15.48 12.28
C LEU A 99 -0.06 15.57 13.22
N LYS A 100 -0.22 15.20 14.48
CA LYS A 100 0.82 15.31 15.51
C LYS A 100 1.12 13.94 16.15
N PRO A 101 2.39 13.63 16.46
CA PRO A 101 2.70 12.48 17.30
C PRO A 101 2.20 12.69 18.74
N ASP A 102 1.65 11.64 19.34
CA ASP A 102 1.12 11.63 20.72
C ASP A 102 1.55 10.36 21.47
N GLY A 103 2.85 10.11 21.51
CA GLY A 103 3.44 9.01 22.27
C GLY A 103 3.17 7.63 21.67
N GLU A 104 2.84 6.67 22.53
CA GLU A 104 2.76 5.25 22.19
C GLU A 104 1.31 4.80 21.96
N ALA A 105 1.14 3.89 21.00
CA ALA A 105 -0.13 3.26 20.66
C ALA A 105 -0.63 2.37 21.80
N SER A 106 -1.92 2.05 21.75
CA SER A 106 -2.54 1.07 22.66
C SER A 106 -1.95 -0.35 22.56
N ASP A 107 -1.30 -0.69 21.44
CA ASP A 107 -0.60 -1.96 21.21
C ASP A 107 0.76 -1.65 20.51
N PRO A 108 1.89 -2.19 20.98
CA PRO A 108 3.20 -1.90 20.39
C PRO A 108 3.39 -2.48 18.98
N SER A 109 2.46 -3.32 18.49
CA SER A 109 2.46 -3.90 17.14
C SER A 109 1.69 -3.08 16.11
N ILE A 110 1.06 -1.97 16.52
CA ILE A 110 0.22 -1.15 15.64
C ILE A 110 0.69 0.29 15.53
N ILE A 111 0.22 0.97 14.51
CA ILE A 111 0.22 2.43 14.41
C ILE A 111 -1.22 2.87 14.62
N GLU A 112 -1.41 3.82 15.54
CA GLU A 112 -2.72 4.34 15.91
C GLU A 112 -2.86 5.79 15.46
N VAL A 113 -3.91 6.10 14.72
CA VAL A 113 -4.24 7.47 14.28
C VAL A 113 -5.63 7.84 14.80
N VAL A 114 -5.69 8.77 15.75
CA VAL A 114 -6.90 9.23 16.41
C VAL A 114 -7.38 10.52 15.76
N ASN A 115 -8.67 10.60 15.46
CA ASN A 115 -9.27 11.83 14.96
C ASN A 115 -9.87 12.67 16.10
N ASP A 116 -9.25 13.79 16.48
CA ASP A 116 -9.77 14.69 17.51
C ASP A 116 -10.57 15.87 16.95
N ILE A 117 -10.82 15.91 15.64
CA ILE A 117 -11.54 17.00 14.99
C ILE A 117 -12.90 16.53 14.47
N GLU A 118 -13.81 17.48 14.33
CA GLU A 118 -15.08 17.27 13.65
C GLU A 118 -14.95 17.79 12.22
N VAL A 119 -15.08 16.88 11.26
CA VAL A 119 -15.16 17.18 9.83
C VAL A 119 -16.30 16.36 9.23
N LEU A 120 -16.93 16.91 8.20
CA LEU A 120 -17.97 16.21 7.45
C LEU A 120 -17.39 14.90 6.89
N ASP A 121 -18.13 13.80 7.03
CA ASP A 121 -17.76 12.43 6.63
C ASP A 121 -16.53 11.83 7.31
N GLY A 122 -15.97 12.50 8.32
CA GLY A 122 -14.76 12.07 9.01
C GLY A 122 -13.50 12.25 8.18
N VAL A 123 -12.38 11.76 8.71
CA VAL A 123 -11.08 11.80 8.02
C VAL A 123 -10.72 10.43 7.45
N THR A 124 -9.81 10.41 6.48
CA THR A 124 -9.17 9.19 5.97
C THR A 124 -7.73 9.18 6.47
N ALA A 125 -7.37 8.19 7.29
CA ALA A 125 -5.97 7.97 7.65
C ALA A 125 -5.31 7.13 6.57
N GLN A 126 -4.09 7.47 6.22
CA GLN A 126 -3.34 6.82 5.14
C GLN A 126 -1.96 6.44 5.62
N TYR A 127 -1.63 5.16 5.43
CA TYR A 127 -0.32 4.61 5.69
C TYR A 127 0.48 4.54 4.38
N CYS A 128 1.68 5.10 4.40
CA CYS A 128 2.45 5.40 3.22
C CYS A 128 3.82 4.70 3.22
N ASN A 129 4.26 4.30 2.03
CA ASN A 129 5.58 3.73 1.76
C ASN A 129 6.24 4.53 0.64
N ASN A 130 7.44 5.07 0.89
CA ASN A 130 8.16 5.91 -0.07
C ASN A 130 7.31 7.04 -0.66
N GLY A 131 6.51 7.72 0.17
CA GLY A 131 5.64 8.81 -0.28
C GLY A 131 4.32 8.38 -0.93
N HIS A 132 4.06 7.08 -1.06
CA HIS A 132 2.86 6.56 -1.72
C HIS A 132 1.92 5.87 -0.74
N VAL A 133 0.63 6.17 -0.82
CA VAL A 133 -0.41 5.49 -0.04
C VAL A 133 -0.39 3.99 -0.36
N MET A 134 -0.33 3.19 0.69
CA MET A 134 -0.26 1.74 0.64
C MET A 134 -1.46 1.10 1.32
N LEU A 135 -1.97 1.72 2.40
CA LEU A 135 -3.21 1.36 3.07
C LEU A 135 -3.98 2.62 3.43
N GLU A 136 -5.30 2.54 3.49
CA GLU A 136 -6.15 3.63 3.97
C GLU A 136 -7.26 3.11 4.87
N LYS A 137 -7.67 3.94 5.84
CA LYS A 137 -8.88 3.74 6.63
C LYS A 137 -9.74 4.98 6.49
N LYS A 138 -10.89 4.83 5.83
CA LYS A 138 -11.85 5.91 5.56
C LYS A 138 -12.80 6.12 6.73
N GLN A 139 -13.47 7.27 6.71
CA GLN A 139 -14.62 7.60 7.56
C GLN A 139 -14.31 7.46 9.06
N ILE A 140 -13.14 7.94 9.48
CA ILE A 140 -12.76 7.99 10.88
C ILE A 140 -13.48 9.19 11.50
N GLY A 141 -14.54 8.93 12.25
CA GLY A 141 -15.32 9.95 12.95
C GLY A 141 -14.56 10.60 14.11
N HIS A 142 -15.14 11.66 14.68
CA HIS A 142 -14.59 12.32 15.87
C HIS A 142 -14.43 11.33 17.03
N ARG A 143 -13.25 11.34 17.67
CA ARG A 143 -12.79 10.43 18.73
C ARG A 143 -12.68 8.96 18.34
N GLN A 144 -12.70 8.66 17.04
CA GLN A 144 -12.42 7.32 16.53
C GLN A 144 -10.96 7.20 16.09
N SER A 145 -10.48 5.96 16.03
CA SER A 145 -9.11 5.64 15.63
C SER A 145 -9.08 4.79 14.37
N ALA A 146 -8.09 5.04 13.52
CA ALA A 146 -7.59 4.07 12.57
C ALA A 146 -6.41 3.30 13.17
N ILE A 147 -6.39 2.01 12.89
CA ILE A 147 -5.35 1.09 13.32
C ILE A 147 -4.68 0.52 12.08
N PHE A 148 -3.37 0.68 11.97
CA PHE A 148 -2.56 0.00 10.96
C PHE A 148 -1.65 -1.01 11.66
N ARG A 149 -1.77 -2.27 11.27
CA ARG A 149 -0.82 -3.35 11.55
C ARG A 149 -0.15 -3.73 10.24
N PRO A 150 0.85 -2.95 9.79
CA PRO A 150 1.52 -3.21 8.52
C PRO A 150 2.38 -4.47 8.62
N SER A 151 2.31 -5.30 7.58
CA SER A 151 3.25 -6.40 7.37
C SER A 151 4.17 -6.11 6.18
N GLN A 152 5.27 -6.85 6.09
CA GLN A 152 6.18 -6.79 4.93
C GLN A 152 5.68 -7.68 3.77
N LYS A 153 4.39 -8.00 3.74
CA LYS A 153 3.78 -8.80 2.68
C LYS A 153 3.21 -7.92 1.59
N ILE A 154 3.53 -8.27 0.35
CA ILE A 154 2.95 -7.65 -0.84
C ILE A 154 2.24 -8.68 -1.69
N TYR A 155 1.25 -8.21 -2.42
CA TYR A 155 0.36 -9.04 -3.20
C TYR A 155 0.31 -8.56 -4.63
N PHE A 156 0.43 -9.48 -5.58
CA PHE A 156 0.36 -9.18 -7.01
C PHE A 156 -0.97 -9.67 -7.59
N GLY A 157 -1.62 -8.80 -8.35
CA GLY A 157 -2.85 -9.09 -9.06
C GLY A 157 -2.84 -8.56 -10.49
N LEU A 158 -3.85 -8.97 -11.26
CA LEU A 158 -4.12 -8.52 -12.61
C LEU A 158 -5.42 -7.72 -12.63
N ALA A 159 -5.42 -6.59 -13.33
CA ALA A 159 -6.58 -5.75 -13.54
C ALA A 159 -6.59 -5.19 -14.96
N SER A 160 -7.76 -4.83 -15.46
CA SER A 160 -7.93 -4.16 -16.76
C SER A 160 -8.01 -2.65 -16.59
N GLN A 161 -8.44 -2.18 -15.41
CA GLN A 161 -8.49 -0.78 -15.03
C GLN A 161 -8.11 -0.65 -13.57
N VAL A 162 -6.97 -0.02 -13.28
CA VAL A 162 -6.52 0.30 -11.93
C VAL A 162 -5.54 1.46 -11.99
N SER A 163 -5.63 2.39 -11.06
CA SER A 163 -4.66 3.49 -10.96
C SER A 163 -3.83 3.35 -9.70
N LYS A 164 -2.57 3.78 -9.79
CA LYS A 164 -1.66 3.79 -8.64
C LYS A 164 -2.20 4.74 -7.56
N GLY A 165 -2.24 4.27 -6.32
CA GLY A 165 -2.68 5.05 -5.16
C GLY A 165 -4.20 5.14 -5.01
N GLU A 166 -4.97 4.52 -5.90
CA GLU A 166 -6.42 4.43 -5.78
C GLU A 166 -6.85 3.16 -5.03
N SER A 167 -8.05 3.22 -4.45
CA SER A 167 -8.70 2.08 -3.82
C SER A 167 -8.93 0.95 -4.84
N LEU A 168 -8.72 -0.29 -4.42
CA LEU A 168 -9.02 -1.47 -5.24
C LEU A 168 -10.51 -1.63 -5.51
N GLN A 169 -11.38 -0.96 -4.74
CA GLN A 169 -12.83 -1.00 -4.94
C GLN A 169 -13.25 -0.37 -6.27
N SER A 170 -12.50 0.62 -6.78
CA SER A 170 -12.76 1.23 -8.09
C SER A 170 -12.11 0.47 -9.25
N ALA A 171 -11.31 -0.56 -8.98
CA ALA A 171 -10.57 -1.29 -9.98
C ALA A 171 -11.40 -2.40 -10.64
N VAL A 172 -11.14 -2.65 -11.92
CA VAL A 172 -11.68 -3.81 -12.64
C VAL A 172 -10.66 -4.95 -12.56
N ILE A 173 -10.77 -5.76 -11.51
CA ILE A 173 -9.83 -6.85 -11.19
C ILE A 173 -10.14 -8.10 -12.03
N ASN A 174 -9.11 -8.65 -12.67
CA ASN A 174 -9.16 -9.89 -13.46
C ASN A 174 -8.62 -11.11 -12.71
N SER A 175 -7.89 -10.89 -11.62
CA SER A 175 -7.39 -11.94 -10.74
C SER A 175 -8.49 -12.50 -9.84
N THR A 176 -8.58 -13.83 -9.76
CA THR A 176 -9.38 -14.52 -8.73
C THR A 176 -8.56 -14.82 -7.48
N ASN A 177 -7.24 -14.90 -7.62
CA ASN A 177 -6.28 -15.09 -6.53
C ASN A 177 -5.12 -14.10 -6.68
N PHE A 178 -4.52 -13.72 -5.56
CA PHE A 178 -3.35 -12.85 -5.51
C PHE A 178 -2.10 -13.65 -5.15
N PHE A 179 -0.99 -13.33 -5.82
CA PHE A 179 0.30 -13.91 -5.46
C PHE A 179 0.89 -13.15 -4.29
N GLU A 180 1.04 -13.82 -3.15
CA GLU A 180 1.63 -13.28 -1.93
C GLU A 180 3.15 -13.46 -1.92
N PHE A 181 3.87 -12.43 -1.47
CA PHE A 181 5.29 -12.53 -1.18
C PHE A 181 5.63 -11.77 0.12
N ASP A 182 6.32 -12.45 1.04
CA ASP A 182 6.88 -11.86 2.25
C ASP A 182 8.26 -11.29 1.95
N LEU A 183 8.42 -9.98 2.14
CA LEU A 183 9.67 -9.25 1.91
C LEU A 183 10.63 -9.34 3.09
N THR A 184 10.26 -10.00 4.19
CA THR A 184 11.08 -10.10 5.40
C THR A 184 12.47 -10.67 5.09
N GLY A 185 13.50 -9.87 5.33
CA GLY A 185 14.89 -10.24 5.10
C GLY A 185 15.35 -10.13 3.64
N ALA A 186 14.46 -9.89 2.69
CA ALA A 186 14.81 -9.73 1.29
C ALA A 186 15.42 -8.35 1.03
N SER A 187 16.63 -8.33 0.49
CA SER A 187 17.23 -7.11 -0.09
C SER A 187 16.84 -6.95 -1.56
N TYR A 188 16.58 -8.07 -2.23
CA TYR A 188 16.21 -8.14 -3.63
C TYR A 188 15.28 -9.33 -3.93
N VAL A 189 14.30 -9.12 -4.80
CA VAL A 189 13.49 -10.20 -5.38
C VAL A 189 13.15 -9.93 -6.85
N LYS A 190 13.17 -10.99 -7.65
CA LYS A 190 12.70 -11.00 -9.04
C LYS A 190 11.46 -11.87 -9.16
N ILE A 191 10.36 -11.28 -9.60
CA ILE A 191 9.06 -11.93 -9.79
C ILE A 191 8.68 -11.83 -11.27
N SER A 192 8.15 -12.89 -11.86
CA SER A 192 7.67 -12.84 -13.25
C SER A 192 6.22 -13.24 -13.40
N LEU A 193 5.53 -12.58 -14.35
CA LEU A 193 4.23 -13.03 -14.86
C LEU A 193 4.46 -14.00 -16.01
N ASN A 194 3.86 -15.19 -15.92
CA ASN A 194 3.99 -16.27 -16.89
C ASN A 194 2.60 -16.68 -17.40
N GLY A 195 2.56 -17.60 -18.37
CA GLY A 195 1.31 -18.11 -18.93
C GLY A 195 0.74 -17.24 -20.05
N ASN A 196 -0.56 -17.39 -20.29
CA ASN A 196 -1.31 -16.68 -21.34
C ASN A 196 -2.84 -16.79 -21.11
N ALA A 197 -3.63 -16.11 -21.93
CA ALA A 197 -5.09 -16.09 -21.81
C ALA A 197 -5.75 -17.48 -21.89
N LYS A 198 -5.15 -18.46 -22.58
CA LYS A 198 -5.70 -19.81 -22.74
C LYS A 198 -5.48 -20.69 -21.50
N TYR A 199 -4.29 -20.62 -20.91
CA TYR A 199 -3.88 -21.48 -19.79
C TYR A 199 -3.90 -20.77 -18.43
N GLY A 200 -4.28 -19.49 -18.42
CA GLY A 200 -4.21 -18.63 -17.25
C GLY A 200 -2.83 -18.00 -17.08
N TYR A 201 -2.82 -16.96 -16.25
CA TYR A 201 -1.61 -16.26 -15.85
C TYR A 201 -1.23 -16.64 -14.43
N TYR A 202 0.07 -16.69 -14.16
CA TYR A 202 0.57 -16.95 -12.82
C TYR A 202 1.88 -16.21 -12.57
N PHE A 203 2.07 -15.79 -11.32
CA PHE A 203 3.32 -15.20 -10.86
C PHE A 203 4.24 -16.29 -10.33
N LYS A 204 5.56 -16.09 -10.46
CA LYS A 204 6.57 -16.95 -9.81
C LYS A 204 7.81 -16.14 -9.43
N ILE A 205 8.55 -16.61 -8.44
CA ILE A 205 9.86 -16.08 -8.07
C ILE A 205 10.90 -16.65 -9.02
N GLU A 206 11.72 -15.78 -9.60
CA GLU A 206 12.83 -16.15 -10.51
C GLU A 206 14.19 -16.14 -9.79
N GLY A 207 14.28 -15.47 -8.64
CA GLY A 207 15.50 -15.35 -7.84
C GLY A 207 15.37 -14.21 -6.82
N GLY A 208 16.22 -14.23 -5.79
CA GLY A 208 16.21 -13.25 -4.71
C GLY A 208 17.29 -13.51 -3.67
N GLY A 209 17.52 -12.53 -2.80
CA GLY A 209 18.53 -12.54 -1.72
C GLY A 209 18.25 -11.49 -0.66
#